data_AF-A0A7X4HUN6-F1
#
_entry.id   AF-A0A7X4HUN6-F1
#
_cell.length_a   1.000
_cell.length_b   1.000
_cell.length_c   1.000
_cell.angle_alpha   90.00
_cell.angle_beta   90.00
_cell.angle_gamma   90.00
#
_symmetry.space_group_name_H-M   'P 1'
#
loop_
_entity.id
_entity.type
_entity.pdbx_description
1 polymer ?
#
loop_
_entity_poly.entity_id
_entity_poly.type
_entity_poly.pdbx_seq_one_letter_code
_entity_poly.pdbx_strand_id
1 'polypeptide(L)'
;MVSRTFSGARPKMRTVIACFVVVVLVACGDGAPSSPTSPTSPTSPTTPGYALSGTVRDSRPDGPLIAGATVRLDNGRSTTADPDGRYRFPSVSGAVVVTGSSLHHVPASVTVTMDQDRTVDFQLDHTGIPPFDGTVFISPQLITTSDPSSLVDVTYTGRGMRDVFDRRVDRWITVDAYLFDARYTWGNVEFQVNPEFGSVDAARNEVDTYAHPLGRLPAFMMTNAREVEINDGVELFGGNPNGSFLVHTGQGQRYIDDGFLEEVLFHEAAHVSLDTKHADASGWTAAQTADGVFISTYARDNPGREDVAESILPYYALRMSGRLRDTDQTAILVAIPNRLEYFDRQGFAP
;
A
#
# COMPACT_ATOMS: atom_id res chain seq x y z
N MET A 1 -8.73 12.31 -14.79
CA MET A 1 -7.35 12.68 -14.36
C MET A 1 -6.36 12.15 -15.40
N VAL A 2 -5.24 12.84 -15.63
CA VAL A 2 -4.43 12.80 -16.87
C VAL A 2 -3.60 11.51 -17.04
N SER A 3 -3.76 10.83 -18.18
CA SER A 3 -2.92 9.70 -18.64
C SER A 3 -1.51 10.15 -19.03
N ARG A 4 -0.46 9.46 -18.55
CA ARG A 4 0.90 9.56 -19.10
C ARG A 4 1.63 8.21 -19.09
N THR A 5 1.99 7.77 -20.28
CA THR A 5 2.95 6.70 -20.60
C THR A 5 4.39 7.20 -20.41
N PHE A 6 5.28 6.36 -19.88
CA PHE A 6 6.73 6.61 -19.84
C PHE A 6 7.50 5.45 -20.48
N SER A 7 8.27 5.76 -21.53
CA SER A 7 9.34 4.94 -22.10
C SER A 7 10.59 5.82 -22.23
N GLY A 8 11.76 5.30 -21.83
CA GLY A 8 13.03 6.00 -22.06
C GLY A 8 14.20 5.50 -21.22
N ALA A 9 15.10 4.77 -21.87
CA ALA A 9 16.25 4.07 -21.33
C ALA A 9 17.39 4.95 -20.75
N ARG A 10 18.16 4.38 -19.80
CA ARG A 10 19.40 4.97 -19.22
C ARG A 10 20.64 4.71 -20.08
N PRO A 11 21.61 5.64 -20.18
CA PRO A 11 22.95 5.35 -20.71
C PRO A 11 23.97 5.02 -19.60
N LYS A 12 24.90 4.11 -19.95
CA LYS A 12 25.97 3.54 -19.11
C LYS A 12 27.15 4.50 -18.94
N MET A 13 27.70 4.58 -17.73
CA MET A 13 28.92 5.34 -17.41
C MET A 13 30.15 4.41 -17.48
N ARG A 14 31.22 4.86 -18.16
CA ARG A 14 32.48 4.12 -18.35
C ARG A 14 33.50 4.49 -17.26
N THR A 15 34.06 3.47 -16.62
CA THR A 15 35.17 3.53 -15.65
C THR A 15 36.51 3.72 -16.37
N VAL A 16 37.37 4.60 -15.86
CA VAL A 16 38.79 4.72 -16.25
C VAL A 16 39.65 4.39 -15.03
N ILE A 17 40.48 3.35 -15.16
CA ILE A 17 41.49 2.91 -14.19
C ILE A 17 42.84 3.37 -14.71
N ALA A 18 43.62 4.07 -13.88
CA ALA A 18 45.01 4.41 -14.17
C ALA A 18 45.95 3.64 -13.24
N CYS A 19 46.76 2.76 -13.83
CA CYS A 19 47.88 2.06 -13.20
C CYS A 19 49.11 2.97 -13.11
N PHE A 20 49.86 2.86 -12.01
CA PHE A 20 51.28 3.24 -11.98
C PHE A 20 52.11 2.08 -11.41
N VAL A 21 53.09 1.67 -12.21
CA VAL A 21 54.15 0.70 -11.89
C VAL A 21 55.43 1.51 -11.69
N VAL A 22 56.18 1.23 -10.62
CA VAL A 22 57.61 1.56 -10.53
C VAL A 22 58.37 0.38 -9.90
N VAL A 23 59.55 0.13 -10.48
CA VAL A 23 60.41 -1.06 -10.34
C VAL A 23 61.45 -0.89 -9.21
N VAL A 24 61.84 -2.06 -8.70
CA VAL A 24 62.80 -2.48 -7.67
C VAL A 24 64.23 -1.95 -7.84
N LEU A 25 64.99 -1.84 -6.72
CA LEU A 25 66.40 -2.27 -6.60
C LEU A 25 66.77 -2.60 -5.13
N VAL A 26 67.61 -3.62 -4.95
CA VAL A 26 68.09 -4.22 -3.68
C VAL A 26 69.57 -3.89 -3.48
N ALA A 27 70.03 -3.66 -2.23
CA ALA A 27 71.36 -4.08 -1.73
C ALA A 27 71.50 -3.91 -0.19
N CYS A 28 72.36 -4.75 0.40
CA CYS A 28 72.54 -5.10 1.81
C CYS A 28 73.37 -4.11 2.69
N GLY A 29 73.36 -4.31 4.01
CA GLY A 29 74.53 -4.06 4.88
C GLY A 29 74.30 -3.45 6.27
N ASP A 30 74.36 -4.30 7.31
CA ASP A 30 74.88 -4.17 8.69
C ASP A 30 74.88 -2.85 9.51
N GLY A 31 74.51 -2.99 10.81
CA GLY A 31 75.15 -2.27 11.93
C GLY A 31 74.29 -1.25 12.69
N ALA A 32 73.92 -1.57 13.94
CA ALA A 32 73.22 -0.69 14.89
C ALA A 32 74.08 0.54 15.31
N PRO A 33 73.45 1.65 15.76
CA PRO A 33 73.27 1.81 17.21
C PRO A 33 71.89 2.37 17.63
N SER A 34 71.52 2.07 18.87
CA SER A 34 70.29 2.51 19.56
C SER A 34 70.13 4.03 19.59
N SER A 35 69.01 4.53 19.08
CA SER A 35 68.58 5.93 19.20
C SER A 35 67.80 6.16 20.50
N PRO A 36 67.90 7.35 21.13
CA PRO A 36 67.28 7.64 22.42
C PRO A 36 65.75 7.71 22.31
N THR A 37 65.08 7.26 23.38
CA THR A 37 63.62 7.29 23.56
C THR A 37 63.10 8.72 23.51
N SER A 38 62.26 9.02 22.51
CA SER A 38 61.47 10.26 22.47
C SER A 38 60.54 10.34 23.69
N PRO A 39 60.38 11.51 24.34
CA PRO A 39 59.40 11.67 25.41
C PRO A 39 57.99 11.50 24.83
N THR A 40 57.19 10.66 25.48
CA THR A 40 55.78 10.46 25.19
C THR A 40 55.06 11.81 25.29
N SER A 41 54.54 12.32 24.17
CA SER A 41 53.61 13.45 24.18
C SER A 41 52.45 13.14 25.13
N PRO A 42 52.03 14.07 26.01
CA PRO A 42 50.84 13.85 26.82
C PRO A 42 49.66 13.63 25.88
N THR A 43 49.04 12.46 25.98
CA THR A 43 47.76 12.16 25.35
C THR A 43 46.77 13.24 25.79
N SER A 44 46.26 14.01 24.84
CA SER A 44 45.11 14.89 25.11
C SER A 44 44.01 14.03 25.74
N PRO A 45 43.31 14.50 26.79
CA PRO A 45 42.26 13.72 27.41
C PRO A 45 41.22 13.38 26.33
N THR A 46 41.14 12.09 25.97
CA THR A 46 40.09 11.59 25.08
C THR A 46 38.77 11.91 25.76
N THR A 47 37.97 12.78 25.15
CA THR A 47 36.63 13.06 25.66
C THR A 47 35.88 11.73 25.76
N PRO A 48 35.37 11.35 26.95
CA PRO A 48 34.65 10.09 27.09
C PRO A 48 33.47 10.07 26.12
N GLY A 49 33.33 8.97 25.40
CA GLY A 49 32.22 8.72 24.49
C GLY A 49 31.15 7.90 25.19
N TYR A 50 29.90 8.34 25.09
CA TYR A 50 28.74 7.72 25.72
C TYR A 50 27.79 7.12 24.67
N ALA A 51 26.98 6.14 25.07
CA ALA A 51 25.94 5.62 24.20
C ALA A 51 24.74 6.57 24.18
N LEU A 52 24.24 6.87 22.99
CA LEU A 52 22.94 7.50 22.79
C LEU A 52 22.02 6.49 22.13
N SER A 53 20.85 6.24 22.69
CA SER A 53 19.85 5.32 22.13
C SER A 53 18.43 5.85 22.32
N GLY A 54 17.45 5.16 21.76
CA GLY A 54 16.05 5.45 22.02
C GLY A 54 15.16 4.78 21.00
N THR A 55 13.91 5.22 20.95
CA THR A 55 12.88 4.78 20.01
C THR A 55 12.36 5.93 19.17
N VAL A 56 11.85 5.61 17.99
CA VAL A 56 11.08 6.53 17.15
C VAL A 56 9.68 5.96 17.00
N ARG A 57 8.66 6.73 17.39
CA ARG A 57 7.26 6.33 17.30
C ARG A 57 6.39 7.43 16.72
N ASP A 58 5.25 7.03 16.20
CA ASP A 58 4.19 7.96 15.84
C ASP A 58 3.59 8.65 17.08
N SER A 59 3.28 9.93 16.98
CA SER A 59 2.76 10.73 18.10
C SER A 59 1.30 10.44 18.47
N ARG A 60 0.54 9.75 17.59
CA ARG A 60 -0.84 9.34 17.88
C ARG A 60 -0.92 8.49 19.15
N PRO A 61 -2.07 8.50 19.87
CA PRO A 61 -2.32 7.57 20.98
C PRO A 61 -2.08 6.13 20.52
N ASP A 62 -1.26 5.39 21.26
CA ASP A 62 -0.82 4.03 20.90
C ASP A 62 -0.19 3.90 19.49
N GLY A 63 0.30 5.03 18.95
CA GLY A 63 0.94 5.11 17.64
C GLY A 63 2.09 4.11 17.46
N PRO A 64 2.21 3.51 16.26
CA PRO A 64 3.17 2.45 16.00
C PRO A 64 4.62 2.95 16.13
N LEU A 65 5.51 2.01 16.46
CA LEU A 65 6.95 2.21 16.34
C LEU A 65 7.31 2.36 14.86
N ILE A 66 8.15 3.34 14.54
CA ILE A 66 8.47 3.68 13.14
C ILE A 66 9.75 2.94 12.74
N ALA A 67 9.56 1.72 12.23
CA ALA A 67 10.63 0.97 11.60
C ALA A 67 11.22 1.76 10.42
N GLY A 68 12.55 1.75 10.26
CA GLY A 68 13.20 2.45 9.16
C GLY A 68 13.32 3.97 9.33
N ALA A 69 12.87 4.55 10.46
CA ALA A 69 13.08 5.97 10.74
C ALA A 69 14.58 6.32 10.74
N THR A 70 14.93 7.47 10.17
CA THR A 70 16.31 7.96 10.18
C THR A 70 16.52 8.84 11.39
N VAL A 71 17.52 8.50 12.20
CA VAL A 71 18.03 9.36 13.27
C VAL A 71 19.39 9.89 12.86
N ARG A 72 19.57 11.21 12.91
CA ARG A 72 20.79 11.89 12.47
C ARG A 72 21.31 12.83 13.55
N LEU A 73 22.63 12.84 13.72
CA LEU A 73 23.37 13.79 14.53
C LEU A 73 23.85 14.95 13.64
N ASP A 74 23.88 16.16 14.17
CA ASP A 74 24.41 17.36 13.47
C ASP A 74 25.88 17.23 13.03
N ASN A 75 26.66 16.38 13.69
CA ASN A 75 28.02 15.99 13.29
C ASN A 75 28.10 15.08 12.06
N GLY A 76 26.96 14.77 11.42
CA GLY A 76 26.87 14.02 10.18
C GLY A 76 26.66 12.51 10.34
N ARG A 77 26.78 11.96 11.55
CA ARG A 77 26.49 10.54 11.81
C ARG A 77 24.98 10.28 11.70
N SER A 78 24.59 9.15 11.12
CA SER A 78 23.20 8.72 11.05
C SER A 78 23.06 7.22 11.30
N THR A 79 21.87 6.82 11.71
CA THR A 79 21.46 5.41 11.79
C THR A 79 19.99 5.30 11.42
N THR A 80 19.54 4.07 11.17
CA THR A 80 18.15 3.74 10.87
C THR A 80 17.59 2.91 12.02
N ALA A 81 16.36 3.22 12.42
CA ALA A 81 15.64 2.48 13.44
C ALA A 81 15.33 1.05 12.96
N ASP A 82 15.47 0.08 13.87
CA ASP A 82 15.16 -1.33 13.62
C ASP A 82 13.63 -1.58 13.53
N PRO A 83 13.16 -2.82 13.30
CA PRO A 83 11.72 -3.12 13.24
C PRO A 83 10.92 -2.75 14.50
N ASP A 84 11.59 -2.63 15.66
CA ASP A 84 11.00 -2.19 16.92
C ASP A 84 11.18 -0.66 17.13
N GLY A 85 11.49 0.08 16.06
CA GLY A 85 11.70 1.53 16.10
C GLY A 85 12.91 1.96 16.92
N ARG A 86 13.81 1.05 17.31
CA ARG A 86 14.96 1.37 18.19
C ARG A 86 16.16 1.81 17.39
N TYR A 87 16.92 2.75 17.94
CA TYR A 87 18.17 3.24 17.36
C TYR A 87 19.28 3.35 18.40
N ARG A 88 20.54 3.34 17.94
CA ARG A 88 21.71 3.49 18.80
C ARG A 88 22.91 4.12 18.10
N PHE A 89 23.58 5.03 18.79
CA PHE A 89 24.90 5.58 18.48
C PHE A 89 25.89 5.24 19.61
N PRO A 90 26.97 4.49 19.35
CA PRO A 90 28.06 4.36 20.31
C PRO A 90 28.94 5.61 20.30
N SER A 91 29.62 5.89 21.42
CA SER A 91 30.70 6.86 21.50
C SER A 91 30.33 8.26 20.97
N VAL A 92 29.26 8.83 21.49
CA VAL A 92 28.86 10.23 21.26
C VAL A 92 29.39 11.08 22.41
N SER A 93 29.96 12.24 22.10
CA SER A 93 30.55 13.13 23.11
C SER A 93 30.17 14.58 22.82
N GLY A 94 30.20 15.41 23.86
CA GLY A 94 29.85 16.82 23.77
C GLY A 94 28.34 17.07 23.63
N ALA A 95 27.99 18.30 23.25
CA ALA A 95 26.63 18.67 22.90
C ALA A 95 26.36 18.31 21.44
N VAL A 96 25.24 17.65 21.17
CA VAL A 96 24.83 17.17 19.85
C VAL A 96 23.34 17.46 19.63
N VAL A 97 22.99 17.93 18.44
CA VAL A 97 21.58 17.94 18.00
C VAL A 97 21.25 16.61 17.36
N VAL A 98 20.27 15.91 17.93
CA VAL A 98 19.74 14.64 17.46
C VAL A 98 18.43 14.92 16.76
N THR A 99 18.26 14.45 15.52
CA THR A 99 17.04 14.63 14.73
C THR A 99 16.47 13.27 14.34
N GLY A 100 15.23 12.99 14.76
CA GLY A 100 14.45 11.86 14.29
C GLY A 100 13.57 12.28 13.10
N SER A 101 13.49 11.44 12.07
CA SER A 101 12.73 11.73 10.86
C SER A 101 12.24 10.45 10.17
N SER A 102 11.14 10.57 9.44
CA SER A 102 10.63 9.52 8.55
C SER A 102 10.06 10.17 7.28
N LEU A 103 9.73 9.37 6.27
CA LEU A 103 9.10 9.85 5.04
C LEU A 103 7.70 10.47 5.28
N HIS A 104 6.93 9.93 6.22
CA HIS A 104 5.51 10.27 6.42
C HIS A 104 5.26 11.16 7.63
N HIS A 105 6.33 11.58 8.32
CA HIS A 105 6.25 12.34 9.56
C HIS A 105 7.05 13.64 9.51
N VAL A 106 6.61 14.61 10.31
CA VAL A 106 7.36 15.85 10.55
C VAL A 106 8.60 15.52 11.40
N PRO A 107 9.82 15.87 10.96
CA PRO A 107 11.03 15.64 11.75
C PRO A 107 11.02 16.40 13.08
N ALA A 108 11.62 15.81 14.11
CA ALA A 108 11.79 16.44 15.41
C ALA A 108 13.27 16.43 15.82
N SER A 109 13.72 17.50 16.49
CA SER A 109 15.11 17.66 16.92
C SER A 109 15.21 17.96 18.41
N VAL A 110 16.21 17.39 19.07
CA VAL A 110 16.53 17.62 20.49
C VAL A 110 18.03 17.86 20.62
N THR A 111 18.42 18.88 21.38
CA THR A 111 19.82 19.08 21.77
C THR A 111 20.11 18.27 23.03
N VAL A 112 21.15 17.44 22.99
CA VAL A 112 21.54 16.56 24.10
C VAL A 112 23.00 16.81 24.44
N THR A 113 23.29 16.98 25.73
CA THR A 113 24.67 17.00 26.23
C THR A 113 25.04 15.59 26.71
N MET A 114 26.11 15.03 26.14
CA MET A 114 26.60 13.69 26.49
C MET A 114 27.63 13.75 27.61
N ASP A 115 27.17 13.53 28.83
CA ASP A 115 27.92 13.41 30.10
C ASP A 115 27.77 12.03 30.76
N GLN A 116 26.85 11.23 30.24
CA GLN A 116 26.56 9.83 30.57
C GLN A 116 25.83 9.19 29.38
N ASP A 117 25.54 7.89 29.44
CA ASP A 117 24.66 7.26 28.46
C ASP A 117 23.27 7.94 28.50
N ARG A 118 22.72 8.25 27.33
CA ARG A 118 21.45 8.98 27.19
C ARG A 118 20.45 8.17 26.38
N THR A 119 19.19 8.28 26.78
CA THR A 119 18.05 7.80 26.01
C THR A 119 17.22 8.99 25.54
N VAL A 120 16.92 9.05 24.23
CA VAL A 120 16.08 10.07 23.62
C VAL A 120 15.06 9.39 22.73
N ASP A 121 13.81 9.44 23.16
CA ASP A 121 12.68 8.93 22.38
C ASP A 121 12.08 10.06 21.55
N PHE A 122 11.76 9.76 20.29
CA PHE A 122 11.08 10.67 19.38
C PHE A 122 9.63 10.24 19.22
N GLN A 123 8.72 11.19 19.39
CA GLN A 123 7.34 11.11 18.92
C GLN A 123 7.22 12.04 17.71
N LEU A 124 6.92 11.49 16.53
CA LEU A 124 6.82 12.26 15.30
C LEU A 124 5.37 12.38 14.87
N ASP A 125 4.94 13.59 14.52
CA ASP A 125 3.60 13.85 13.99
C ASP A 125 3.48 13.39 12.55
N HIS A 126 2.42 12.67 12.21
CA HIS A 126 2.13 12.32 10.83
C HIS A 126 1.89 13.59 10.00
N THR A 127 2.37 13.64 8.76
CA THR A 127 2.22 14.80 7.87
C THR A 127 0.79 15.10 7.44
N GLY A 128 -0.15 14.20 7.73
CA GLY A 128 -1.54 14.25 7.25
C GLY A 128 -1.72 14.01 5.75
N ILE A 129 -0.65 13.73 5.01
CA ILE A 129 -0.69 13.51 3.56
C ILE A 129 -1.02 12.03 3.29
N PRO A 130 -2.12 11.72 2.56
CA PRO A 130 -2.40 10.36 2.13
C PRO A 130 -1.26 9.80 1.27
N PRO A 131 -0.86 8.53 1.48
CA PRO A 131 0.25 7.94 0.72
C PRO A 131 -0.09 7.62 -0.74
N PHE A 132 -1.37 7.52 -1.10
CA PHE A 132 -1.83 7.16 -2.44
C PHE A 132 -2.84 8.18 -3.00
N ASP A 133 -2.97 8.25 -4.32
CA ASP A 133 -4.05 9.02 -4.95
C ASP A 133 -5.38 8.24 -4.88
N GLY A 134 -5.32 6.94 -5.19
CA GLY A 134 -6.37 5.93 -5.02
C GLY A 134 -5.74 4.54 -4.84
N THR A 135 -6.44 3.59 -4.22
CA THR A 135 -5.81 2.33 -3.76
C THR A 135 -5.88 1.16 -4.73
N VAL A 136 -6.82 1.19 -5.68
CA VAL A 136 -6.95 0.18 -6.74
C VAL A 136 -5.63 0.05 -7.53
N PHE A 137 -4.92 1.17 -7.74
CA PHE A 137 -3.74 1.22 -8.60
C PHE A 137 -2.40 1.12 -7.84
N ILE A 138 -2.40 0.66 -6.58
CA ILE A 138 -1.15 0.46 -5.81
C ILE A 138 -0.27 -0.59 -6.49
N SER A 139 -0.87 -1.70 -6.94
CA SER A 139 -0.18 -2.81 -7.61
C SER A 139 -1.19 -3.67 -8.37
N PRO A 140 -0.88 -4.15 -9.60
CA PRO A 140 -1.72 -5.11 -10.32
C PRO A 140 -1.51 -6.56 -9.85
N GLN A 141 -0.95 -6.73 -8.65
CA GLN A 141 -0.62 -8.04 -8.08
C GLN A 141 -1.32 -8.28 -6.75
N LEU A 142 -2.25 -7.42 -6.34
CA LEU A 142 -2.94 -7.59 -5.06
C LEU A 142 -3.88 -8.78 -5.12
N ILE A 143 -4.54 -8.96 -6.27
CA ILE A 143 -5.28 -10.15 -6.65
C ILE A 143 -4.82 -10.54 -8.05
N THR A 144 -4.51 -11.81 -8.25
CA THR A 144 -3.85 -12.29 -9.46
C THR A 144 -4.62 -13.38 -10.14
N THR A 145 -4.30 -13.61 -11.42
CA THR A 145 -4.91 -14.68 -12.19
C THR A 145 -4.62 -16.09 -11.65
N SER A 146 -3.58 -16.26 -10.84
CA SER A 146 -3.27 -17.51 -10.14
C SER A 146 -4.09 -17.76 -8.89
N ASP A 147 -4.81 -16.76 -8.38
CA ASP A 147 -5.66 -16.94 -7.20
C ASP A 147 -6.88 -17.82 -7.55
N PRO A 148 -7.27 -18.72 -6.63
CA PRO A 148 -8.37 -19.63 -6.87
C PRO A 148 -9.67 -18.86 -7.04
N SER A 149 -10.49 -19.30 -8.00
CA SER A 149 -11.85 -18.79 -8.16
C SER A 149 -12.82 -19.74 -7.46
N SER A 150 -13.78 -19.18 -6.73
CA SER A 150 -14.93 -19.92 -6.18
C SER A 150 -16.00 -20.25 -7.20
N LEU A 151 -15.85 -19.80 -8.46
CA LEU A 151 -16.80 -20.06 -9.53
C LEU A 151 -16.89 -21.57 -9.79
N VAL A 152 -18.13 -22.09 -9.77
CA VAL A 152 -18.44 -23.50 -10.00
C VAL A 152 -18.95 -23.72 -11.41
N ASP A 153 -19.98 -22.97 -11.82
CA ASP A 153 -20.55 -23.01 -13.17
C ASP A 153 -21.30 -21.71 -13.51
N VAL A 154 -21.61 -21.54 -14.81
CA VAL A 154 -22.44 -20.45 -15.34
C VAL A 154 -23.48 -21.04 -16.29
N THR A 155 -24.75 -20.85 -15.98
CA THR A 155 -25.87 -21.39 -16.77
C THR A 155 -26.65 -20.26 -17.43
N TYR A 156 -26.90 -20.34 -18.74
CA TYR A 156 -27.81 -19.41 -19.42
C TYR A 156 -29.26 -19.74 -19.04
N THR A 157 -29.99 -18.76 -18.52
CA THR A 157 -31.36 -18.95 -18.00
C THR A 157 -32.44 -18.36 -18.91
N GLY A 158 -32.04 -17.66 -19.97
CA GLY A 158 -32.94 -17.12 -20.99
C GLY A 158 -32.84 -15.61 -21.11
N ARG A 159 -33.95 -14.97 -21.48
CA ARG A 159 -34.09 -13.52 -21.51
C ARG A 159 -35.19 -13.06 -20.57
N GLY A 160 -35.07 -11.84 -20.08
CA GLY A 160 -36.12 -11.23 -19.27
C GLY A 160 -35.89 -9.75 -19.01
N MET A 161 -36.98 -9.05 -18.72
CA MET A 161 -36.92 -7.64 -18.35
C MET A 161 -36.18 -7.47 -17.02
N ARG A 162 -35.17 -6.61 -17.00
CA ARG A 162 -34.41 -6.19 -15.82
C ARG A 162 -34.23 -4.68 -15.85
N ASP A 163 -34.23 -4.07 -14.67
CA ASP A 163 -33.77 -2.70 -14.50
C ASP A 163 -32.27 -2.74 -14.28
N VAL A 164 -31.50 -2.13 -15.18
CA VAL A 164 -30.04 -2.02 -15.10
C VAL A 164 -29.66 -0.55 -15.08
N PHE A 165 -28.63 -0.18 -14.34
CA PHE A 165 -28.08 1.17 -14.39
C PHE A 165 -27.18 1.29 -15.62
N ASP A 166 -27.39 2.34 -16.41
CA ASP A 166 -26.51 2.66 -17.53
C ASP A 166 -25.92 4.05 -17.37
N ARG A 167 -24.63 4.08 -17.01
CA ARG A 167 -23.88 5.31 -16.77
C ARG A 167 -23.72 6.18 -18.03
N ARG A 168 -23.86 5.63 -19.23
CA ARG A 168 -23.83 6.41 -20.48
C ARG A 168 -24.97 7.42 -20.56
N VAL A 169 -26.08 7.11 -19.89
CA VAL A 169 -27.28 7.96 -19.78
C VAL A 169 -27.61 8.34 -18.34
N ASP A 170 -26.74 7.96 -17.39
CA ASP A 170 -26.80 8.23 -15.95
C ASP A 170 -28.17 7.94 -15.30
N ARG A 171 -28.76 6.78 -15.63
CA ARG A 171 -30.06 6.37 -15.06
C ARG A 171 -30.28 4.86 -15.13
N TRP A 172 -31.23 4.40 -14.33
CA TRP A 172 -31.84 3.07 -14.47
C TRP A 172 -32.68 2.99 -15.75
N ILE A 173 -32.48 1.92 -16.50
CA ILE A 173 -33.23 1.60 -17.72
C ILE A 173 -33.75 0.17 -17.64
N THR A 174 -34.92 -0.09 -18.20
CA THR A 174 -35.45 -1.45 -18.32
C THR A 174 -35.04 -2.05 -19.66
N VAL A 175 -34.38 -3.21 -19.63
CA VAL A 175 -33.91 -3.92 -20.82
C VAL A 175 -34.36 -5.38 -20.80
N ASP A 176 -34.58 -5.97 -21.98
CA ASP A 176 -34.78 -7.41 -22.13
C ASP A 176 -33.40 -8.09 -22.13
N ALA A 177 -32.80 -8.27 -20.96
CA ALA A 177 -31.42 -8.73 -20.80
C ALA A 177 -31.25 -10.21 -21.22
N TYR A 178 -30.03 -10.58 -21.62
CA TYR A 178 -29.59 -11.97 -21.60
C TYR A 178 -29.18 -12.32 -20.17
N LEU A 179 -29.75 -13.39 -19.63
CA LEU A 179 -29.61 -13.75 -18.22
C LEU A 179 -28.77 -15.01 -18.04
N PHE A 180 -27.83 -14.95 -17.12
CA PHE A 180 -27.00 -16.09 -16.73
C PHE A 180 -26.91 -16.19 -15.22
N ASP A 181 -27.09 -17.39 -14.68
CA ASP A 181 -26.85 -17.66 -13.26
C ASP A 181 -25.42 -18.19 -13.11
N ALA A 182 -24.56 -17.42 -12.43
CA ALA A 182 -23.24 -17.85 -12.01
C ALA A 182 -23.32 -18.42 -10.59
N ARG A 183 -22.89 -19.67 -10.41
CA ARG A 183 -22.83 -20.33 -9.10
C ARG A 183 -21.41 -20.30 -8.57
N TYR A 184 -21.25 -19.74 -7.39
CA TYR A 184 -20.02 -19.75 -6.61
C TYR A 184 -20.16 -20.70 -5.42
N THR A 185 -19.05 -21.10 -4.80
CA THR A 185 -19.10 -21.95 -3.58
C THR A 185 -19.81 -21.27 -2.40
N TRP A 186 -19.93 -19.94 -2.43
CA TRP A 186 -20.56 -19.12 -1.39
C TRP A 186 -21.99 -18.67 -1.72
N GLY A 187 -22.45 -18.78 -2.98
CA GLY A 187 -23.76 -18.26 -3.39
C GLY A 187 -23.91 -18.13 -4.90
N ASN A 188 -25.02 -17.53 -5.35
CA ASN A 188 -25.32 -17.31 -6.76
C ASN A 188 -25.36 -15.81 -7.07
N VAL A 189 -24.97 -15.44 -8.28
CA VAL A 189 -25.07 -14.08 -8.83
C VAL A 189 -25.70 -14.14 -10.22
N GLU A 190 -26.72 -13.33 -10.47
CA GLU A 190 -27.34 -13.21 -11.80
C GLU A 190 -26.54 -12.20 -12.65
N PHE A 191 -26.02 -12.63 -13.78
CA PHE A 191 -25.42 -11.75 -14.77
C PHE A 191 -26.51 -11.29 -15.74
N GLN A 192 -26.69 -9.98 -15.81
CA GLN A 192 -27.70 -9.30 -16.63
C GLN A 192 -26.99 -8.54 -17.74
N VAL A 193 -26.95 -9.13 -18.93
CA VAL A 193 -26.24 -8.55 -20.07
C VAL A 193 -27.22 -7.80 -20.96
N ASN A 194 -26.91 -6.53 -21.22
CA ASN A 194 -27.75 -5.65 -22.04
C ASN A 194 -28.01 -6.27 -23.44
N PRO A 195 -29.22 -6.14 -24.03
CA PRO A 195 -29.51 -6.69 -25.36
C PRO A 195 -28.64 -6.15 -26.50
N GLU A 196 -27.91 -5.05 -26.31
CA GLU A 196 -27.03 -4.45 -27.31
C GLU A 196 -25.90 -5.37 -27.81
N PHE A 197 -25.53 -6.40 -27.04
CA PHE A 197 -24.56 -7.42 -27.47
C PHE A 197 -25.12 -8.38 -28.55
N GLY A 198 -26.43 -8.33 -28.83
CA GLY A 198 -27.05 -8.86 -30.03
C GLY A 198 -27.22 -10.38 -30.13
N SER A 199 -26.53 -11.18 -29.29
CA SER A 199 -26.68 -12.63 -29.26
C SER A 199 -26.34 -13.24 -27.90
N VAL A 200 -26.85 -14.46 -27.65
CA VAL A 200 -26.50 -15.24 -26.44
C VAL A 200 -25.01 -15.55 -26.38
N ASP A 201 -24.38 -15.85 -27.52
CA ASP A 201 -22.94 -16.17 -27.58
C ASP A 201 -22.08 -14.94 -27.23
N ALA A 202 -22.42 -13.77 -27.77
CA ALA A 202 -21.73 -12.53 -27.42
C ALA A 202 -21.93 -12.17 -25.94
N ALA A 203 -23.16 -12.30 -25.43
CA ALA A 203 -23.45 -12.07 -24.01
C ALA A 203 -22.70 -13.05 -23.10
N ARG A 204 -22.59 -14.33 -23.50
CA ARG A 204 -21.80 -15.34 -22.78
C ARG A 204 -20.33 -14.94 -22.71
N ASN A 205 -19.74 -14.42 -23.78
CA ASN A 205 -18.34 -13.97 -23.75
C ASN A 205 -18.11 -12.90 -22.69
N GLU A 206 -19.05 -11.96 -22.52
CA GLU A 206 -18.96 -10.95 -21.46
C GLU A 206 -19.08 -11.59 -20.08
N VAL A 207 -20.05 -12.50 -19.87
CA VAL A 207 -20.19 -13.20 -18.58
C VAL A 207 -18.92 -13.99 -18.24
N ASP A 208 -18.38 -14.75 -19.18
CA ASP A 208 -17.16 -15.55 -18.96
C ASP A 208 -15.94 -14.66 -18.66
N THR A 209 -15.93 -13.41 -19.14
CA THR A 209 -14.89 -12.41 -18.83
C THR A 209 -14.92 -11.98 -17.37
N TYR A 210 -16.10 -11.76 -16.77
CA TYR A 210 -16.21 -11.18 -15.42
C TYR A 210 -16.54 -12.20 -14.32
N ALA A 211 -17.22 -13.31 -14.65
CA ALA A 211 -17.66 -14.29 -13.67
C ALA A 211 -16.48 -14.97 -12.94
N HIS A 212 -15.43 -15.31 -13.67
CA HIS A 212 -14.26 -15.97 -13.09
C HIS A 212 -13.43 -15.02 -12.19
N PRO A 213 -13.07 -13.79 -12.63
CA PRO A 213 -12.45 -12.78 -11.76
C PRO A 213 -13.28 -12.46 -10.52
N LEU A 214 -14.61 -12.30 -10.63
CA LEU A 214 -15.48 -12.07 -9.47
C LEU A 214 -15.35 -13.18 -8.42
N GLY A 215 -15.18 -14.43 -8.86
CA GLY A 215 -14.97 -15.56 -7.95
C GLY A 215 -13.61 -15.61 -7.26
N ARG A 216 -12.63 -14.78 -7.66
CA ARG A 216 -11.34 -14.67 -6.96
C ARG A 216 -11.42 -13.81 -5.70
N LEU A 217 -12.46 -13.00 -5.58
CA LEU A 217 -12.64 -12.13 -4.44
C LEU A 217 -13.09 -12.98 -3.22
N PRO A 218 -12.62 -12.64 -2.01
CA PRO A 218 -12.93 -13.40 -0.81
C PRO A 218 -14.42 -13.30 -0.45
N ALA A 219 -14.99 -14.36 0.12
CA ALA A 219 -16.43 -14.47 0.36
C ALA A 219 -17.03 -13.33 1.22
N PHE A 220 -16.26 -12.72 2.12
CA PHE A 220 -16.75 -11.59 2.93
C PHE A 220 -17.06 -10.34 2.09
N MET A 221 -16.45 -10.19 0.90
CA MET A 221 -16.74 -9.13 -0.06
C MET A 221 -18.02 -9.39 -0.86
N MET A 222 -18.60 -10.58 -0.73
CA MET A 222 -19.75 -11.03 -1.54
C MET A 222 -21.03 -11.21 -0.73
N THR A 223 -21.07 -10.69 0.50
CA THR A 223 -22.19 -10.92 1.43
C THR A 223 -23.53 -10.33 0.98
N ASN A 224 -23.51 -9.34 0.09
CA ASN A 224 -24.71 -8.76 -0.51
C ASN A 224 -24.70 -8.81 -2.05
N ALA A 225 -23.75 -9.53 -2.66
CA ALA A 225 -23.68 -9.66 -4.11
C ALA A 225 -24.93 -10.40 -4.65
N ARG A 226 -25.62 -9.79 -5.60
CA ARG A 226 -26.84 -10.34 -6.22
C ARG A 226 -26.75 -10.42 -7.72
N GLU A 227 -26.24 -9.37 -8.35
CA GLU A 227 -26.27 -9.26 -9.80
C GLU A 227 -25.07 -8.48 -10.35
N VAL A 228 -24.73 -8.76 -11.61
CA VAL A 228 -23.77 -7.98 -12.40
C VAL A 228 -24.49 -7.47 -13.64
N GLU A 229 -24.62 -6.16 -13.74
CA GLU A 229 -25.21 -5.41 -14.84
C GLU A 229 -24.12 -5.10 -15.86
N ILE A 230 -24.19 -5.71 -17.04
CA ILE A 230 -23.18 -5.57 -18.10
C ILE A 230 -23.73 -4.75 -19.26
N ASN A 231 -23.09 -3.60 -19.51
CA ASN A 231 -23.38 -2.69 -20.62
C ASN A 231 -22.15 -2.54 -21.52
N ASP A 232 -22.34 -2.20 -22.79
CA ASP A 232 -21.26 -1.73 -23.67
C ASP A 232 -20.88 -0.28 -23.31
N GLY A 233 -19.64 0.12 -23.54
CA GLY A 233 -19.17 1.50 -23.33
C GLY A 233 -17.91 1.58 -22.47
N VAL A 234 -17.46 2.82 -22.21
CA VAL A 234 -16.18 3.11 -21.52
C VAL A 234 -16.37 3.86 -20.21
N GLU A 235 -17.58 3.81 -19.65
CA GLU A 235 -17.86 4.37 -18.34
C GLU A 235 -17.23 3.54 -17.22
N LEU A 236 -17.01 4.15 -16.05
CA LEU A 236 -16.39 3.44 -14.93
C LEU A 236 -17.27 2.30 -14.42
N PHE A 237 -16.69 1.38 -13.65
CA PHE A 237 -17.46 0.37 -12.91
C PHE A 237 -18.17 1.00 -11.71
N GLY A 238 -19.08 0.26 -11.09
CA GLY A 238 -19.80 0.73 -9.90
C GLY A 238 -20.25 -0.43 -9.03
N GLY A 239 -20.42 -0.18 -7.74
CA GLY A 239 -21.14 -1.04 -6.80
C GLY A 239 -22.30 -0.30 -6.16
N ASN A 240 -23.42 -1.00 -5.93
CA ASN A 240 -24.62 -0.44 -5.32
C ASN A 240 -25.09 -1.27 -4.12
N PRO A 241 -25.54 -0.62 -3.02
CA PRO A 241 -26.11 -1.30 -1.85
C PRO A 241 -27.30 -2.23 -2.12
N ASN A 242 -27.98 -2.11 -3.28
CA ASN A 242 -29.02 -3.06 -3.69
C ASN A 242 -28.47 -4.46 -4.03
N GLY A 243 -27.15 -4.62 -4.12
CA GLY A 243 -26.48 -5.87 -4.44
C GLY A 243 -25.88 -5.95 -5.84
N SER A 244 -25.95 -4.86 -6.62
CA SER A 244 -25.51 -4.88 -8.03
C SER A 244 -24.10 -4.34 -8.25
N PHE A 245 -23.39 -5.02 -9.14
CA PHE A 245 -22.17 -4.54 -9.77
C PHE A 245 -22.50 -3.98 -11.15
N LEU A 246 -21.94 -2.83 -11.49
CA LEU A 246 -22.05 -2.21 -12.80
C LEU A 246 -20.74 -2.39 -13.57
N VAL A 247 -20.85 -2.92 -14.78
CA VAL A 247 -19.75 -3.12 -15.71
C VAL A 247 -20.05 -2.46 -17.05
N HIS A 248 -19.10 -1.68 -17.54
CA HIS A 248 -19.06 -1.21 -18.93
C HIS A 248 -17.86 -1.84 -19.64
N THR A 249 -18.11 -2.67 -20.66
CA THR A 249 -17.12 -3.64 -21.16
C THR A 249 -15.89 -3.01 -21.80
N GLY A 250 -16.03 -1.85 -22.44
CA GLY A 250 -14.90 -1.10 -22.99
C GLY A 250 -13.97 -0.52 -21.92
N GLN A 251 -14.49 -0.17 -20.73
CA GLN A 251 -13.64 0.18 -19.58
C GLN A 251 -13.08 -1.07 -18.89
N GLY A 252 -13.87 -2.14 -18.83
CA GLY A 252 -13.41 -3.46 -18.37
C GLY A 252 -12.19 -3.95 -19.14
N GLN A 253 -12.19 -3.81 -20.47
CA GLN A 253 -11.04 -4.16 -21.30
C GLN A 253 -9.78 -3.36 -20.94
N ARG A 254 -9.92 -2.06 -20.62
CA ARG A 254 -8.77 -1.26 -20.17
C ARG A 254 -8.23 -1.75 -18.83
N TYR A 255 -9.10 -2.11 -17.90
CA TYR A 255 -8.68 -2.68 -16.63
C TYR A 255 -8.01 -4.05 -16.81
N ILE A 256 -8.48 -4.87 -17.75
CA ILE A 256 -7.82 -6.13 -18.12
C ILE A 256 -6.42 -5.86 -18.70
N ASP A 257 -6.31 -4.92 -19.64
CA ASP A 257 -5.05 -4.59 -20.30
C ASP A 257 -4.01 -3.99 -19.33
N ASP A 258 -4.47 -3.17 -18.38
CA ASP A 258 -3.63 -2.57 -17.35
C ASP A 258 -3.36 -3.53 -16.17
N GLY A 259 -4.11 -4.64 -16.06
CA GLY A 259 -3.95 -5.67 -15.04
C GLY A 259 -4.60 -5.36 -13.68
N PHE A 260 -5.66 -4.56 -13.66
CA PHE A 260 -6.34 -4.09 -12.43
C PHE A 260 -7.82 -4.50 -12.33
N LEU A 261 -8.29 -5.43 -13.17
CA LEU A 261 -9.71 -5.82 -13.17
C LEU A 261 -10.16 -6.30 -11.79
N GLU A 262 -9.40 -7.22 -11.18
CA GLU A 262 -9.73 -7.77 -9.87
C GLU A 262 -9.68 -6.72 -8.75
N GLU A 263 -8.68 -5.82 -8.76
CA GLU A 263 -8.59 -4.72 -7.80
C GLU A 263 -9.79 -3.77 -7.90
N VAL A 264 -10.24 -3.45 -9.13
CA VAL A 264 -11.44 -2.65 -9.35
C VAL A 264 -12.68 -3.38 -8.85
N LEU A 265 -12.88 -4.65 -9.22
CA LEU A 265 -14.01 -5.44 -8.75
C LEU A 265 -14.02 -5.54 -7.21
N PHE A 266 -12.86 -5.62 -6.57
CA PHE A 266 -12.75 -5.68 -5.12
C PHE A 266 -13.18 -4.35 -4.47
N HIS A 267 -12.78 -3.23 -5.06
CA HIS A 267 -13.24 -1.91 -4.63
C HIS A 267 -14.77 -1.78 -4.78
N GLU A 268 -15.33 -2.14 -5.94
CA GLU A 268 -16.79 -2.09 -6.13
C GLU A 268 -17.55 -3.05 -5.19
N ALA A 269 -16.96 -4.21 -4.88
CA ALA A 269 -17.53 -5.15 -3.93
C ALA A 269 -17.64 -4.57 -2.51
N ALA A 270 -16.76 -3.62 -2.14
CA ALA A 270 -16.86 -2.92 -0.88
C ALA A 270 -18.13 -2.05 -0.82
N HIS A 271 -18.45 -1.35 -1.91
CA HIS A 271 -19.70 -0.59 -2.01
C HIS A 271 -20.94 -1.50 -1.98
N VAL A 272 -20.86 -2.66 -2.61
CA VAL A 272 -21.96 -3.65 -2.64
C VAL A 272 -22.21 -4.25 -1.25
N SER A 273 -21.15 -4.65 -0.54
CA SER A 273 -21.26 -5.55 0.62
C SER A 273 -20.87 -4.92 1.95
N LEU A 274 -20.03 -3.89 1.99
CA LEU A 274 -19.45 -3.38 3.23
C LEU A 274 -19.99 -2.01 3.65
N ASP A 275 -20.13 -1.06 2.72
CA ASP A 275 -20.42 0.35 3.06
C ASP A 275 -21.64 0.51 3.98
N THR A 276 -22.77 -0.12 3.64
CA THR A 276 -24.02 -0.01 4.39
C THR A 276 -23.85 -0.36 5.88
N LYS A 277 -22.94 -1.28 6.20
CA LYS A 277 -22.69 -1.73 7.58
C LYS A 277 -21.56 -0.95 8.24
N HIS A 278 -20.57 -0.50 7.47
CA HIS A 278 -19.28 -0.07 8.00
C HIS A 278 -19.02 1.43 7.89
N ALA A 279 -19.46 2.10 6.82
CA ALA A 279 -19.09 3.49 6.53
C ALA A 279 -19.51 4.47 7.66
N ASP A 280 -20.68 4.25 8.26
CA ASP A 280 -21.21 5.04 9.38
C ASP A 280 -21.08 4.34 10.74
N ALA A 281 -20.39 3.20 10.82
CA ALA A 281 -20.26 2.47 12.08
C ALA A 281 -19.46 3.30 13.09
N SER A 282 -19.89 3.32 14.36
CA SER A 282 -19.18 4.05 15.42
C SER A 282 -17.73 3.59 15.60
N GLY A 283 -17.46 2.29 15.43
CA GLY A 283 -16.10 1.76 15.46
C GLY A 283 -15.25 2.21 14.27
N TRP A 284 -15.86 2.37 13.08
CA TRP A 284 -15.16 2.83 11.89
C TRP A 284 -14.80 4.31 12.00
N THR A 285 -15.78 5.15 12.35
CA THR A 285 -15.59 6.60 12.55
C THR A 285 -14.60 6.91 13.67
N ALA A 286 -14.60 6.11 14.75
CA ALA A 286 -13.58 6.21 15.79
C ALA A 286 -12.18 5.84 15.27
N ALA A 287 -12.05 4.78 14.48
CA ALA A 287 -10.79 4.37 13.87
C ALA A 287 -10.26 5.42 12.88
N GLN A 288 -11.12 5.95 12.00
CA GLN A 288 -10.80 7.04 11.07
C GLN A 288 -10.30 8.28 11.83
N THR A 289 -10.97 8.66 12.92
CA THR A 289 -10.56 9.79 13.76
C THR A 289 -9.21 9.54 14.43
N ALA A 290 -8.98 8.32 14.94
CA ALA A 290 -7.73 7.95 15.59
C ALA A 290 -6.54 7.91 14.61
N ASP A 291 -6.78 7.49 13.37
CA ASP A 291 -5.76 7.52 12.32
C ASP A 291 -5.38 8.95 11.94
N GLY A 292 -6.35 9.87 11.87
CA GLY A 292 -6.12 11.29 11.56
C GLY A 292 -5.57 11.56 10.16
N VAL A 293 -5.45 10.52 9.31
CA VAL A 293 -5.04 10.58 7.91
C VAL A 293 -5.80 9.52 7.12
N PHE A 294 -6.01 9.77 5.83
CA PHE A 294 -6.67 8.85 4.90
C PHE A 294 -5.65 8.01 4.13
N ILE A 295 -6.05 6.81 3.69
CA ILE A 295 -5.16 5.95 2.91
C ILE A 295 -4.90 6.52 1.50
N SER A 296 -5.88 7.22 0.94
CA SER A 296 -5.78 7.84 -0.36
C SER A 296 -6.38 9.25 -0.39
N THR A 297 -5.98 10.06 -1.37
CA THR A 297 -6.63 11.36 -1.61
C THR A 297 -8.10 11.20 -1.98
N TYR A 298 -8.45 10.13 -2.70
CA TYR A 298 -9.81 9.83 -3.08
C TYR A 298 -10.70 9.52 -1.85
N ALA A 299 -10.21 8.72 -0.91
CA ALA A 299 -10.86 8.47 0.37
C ALA A 299 -11.04 9.75 1.20
N ARG A 300 -9.99 10.58 1.28
CA ARG A 300 -10.03 11.86 2.02
C ARG A 300 -11.11 12.80 1.50
N ASP A 301 -11.21 12.90 0.18
CA ASP A 301 -12.10 13.86 -0.47
C ASP A 301 -13.57 13.36 -0.48
N ASN A 302 -13.78 12.05 -0.24
CA ASN A 302 -15.10 11.41 -0.23
C ASN A 302 -15.28 10.43 0.96
N PRO A 303 -15.09 10.87 2.22
CA PRO A 303 -14.86 9.96 3.35
C PRO A 303 -16.07 9.11 3.74
N GLY A 304 -17.30 9.59 3.46
CA GLY A 304 -18.53 8.84 3.73
C GLY A 304 -18.87 7.78 2.68
N ARG A 305 -18.17 7.75 1.55
CA ARG A 305 -18.42 6.80 0.45
C ARG A 305 -17.20 5.93 0.14
N GLU A 306 -16.01 6.51 0.17
CA GLU A 306 -14.81 5.87 -0.38
C GLU A 306 -13.85 5.34 0.67
N ASP A 307 -13.95 5.77 1.93
CA ASP A 307 -12.93 5.42 2.92
C ASP A 307 -12.89 3.91 3.22
N VAL A 308 -14.05 3.25 3.33
CA VAL A 308 -14.12 1.79 3.51
C VAL A 308 -13.58 1.08 2.26
N ALA A 309 -14.08 1.44 1.07
CA ALA A 309 -13.71 0.83 -0.20
C ALA A 309 -12.22 0.96 -0.53
N GLU A 310 -11.63 2.11 -0.24
CA GLU A 310 -10.21 2.38 -0.43
C GLU A 310 -9.33 1.74 0.66
N SER A 311 -9.86 1.49 1.85
CA SER A 311 -9.05 0.90 2.94
C SER A 311 -8.99 -0.62 2.88
N ILE A 312 -10.04 -1.28 2.41
CA ILE A 312 -10.18 -2.73 2.55
C ILE A 312 -9.22 -3.51 1.63
N LEU A 313 -8.94 -3.01 0.42
CA LEU A 313 -8.00 -3.66 -0.50
C LEU A 313 -6.55 -3.64 0.02
N PRO A 314 -5.99 -2.49 0.46
CA PRO A 314 -4.70 -2.44 1.15
C PRO A 314 -4.65 -3.33 2.40
N TYR A 315 -5.72 -3.34 3.22
CA TYR A 315 -5.84 -4.22 4.37
C TYR A 315 -5.71 -5.70 3.98
N TYR A 316 -6.43 -6.12 2.94
CA TYR A 316 -6.42 -7.48 2.45
C TYR A 316 -5.03 -7.86 1.93
N ALA A 317 -4.42 -6.99 1.13
CA ALA A 317 -3.09 -7.17 0.57
C ALA A 317 -1.98 -7.29 1.62
N LEU A 318 -2.07 -6.55 2.74
CA LEU A 318 -1.12 -6.68 3.86
C LEU A 318 -1.08 -8.08 4.49
N ARG A 319 -2.18 -8.83 4.39
CA ARG A 319 -2.32 -10.19 4.96
C ARG A 319 -1.95 -11.29 3.96
N MET A 320 -1.61 -10.91 2.73
CA MET A 320 -1.23 -11.82 1.66
C MET A 320 0.28 -11.68 1.38
N SER A 321 1.01 -12.79 1.49
CA SER A 321 2.47 -12.77 1.29
C SER A 321 2.83 -12.40 -0.15
N GLY A 322 3.80 -11.49 -0.32
CA GLY A 322 4.38 -11.15 -1.62
C GLY A 322 3.57 -10.22 -2.53
N ARG A 323 2.48 -9.60 -2.03
CA ARG A 323 1.58 -8.75 -2.84
C ARG A 323 1.98 -7.29 -2.92
N LEU A 324 2.71 -6.79 -1.92
CA LEU A 324 3.08 -5.39 -1.76
C LEU A 324 4.59 -5.23 -1.67
N ARG A 325 5.10 -4.08 -2.11
CA ARG A 325 6.48 -3.66 -1.83
C ARG A 325 6.59 -3.21 -0.37
N ASP A 326 7.74 -3.39 0.27
CA ASP A 326 7.98 -2.97 1.66
C ASP A 326 7.63 -1.49 1.90
N THR A 327 7.86 -0.63 0.91
CA THR A 327 7.51 0.79 0.97
C THR A 327 6.01 1.02 1.03
N ASP A 328 5.23 0.25 0.27
CA ASP A 328 3.77 0.39 0.26
C ASP A 328 3.18 -0.20 1.55
N GLN A 329 3.73 -1.33 2.02
CA GLN A 329 3.35 -1.91 3.31
C GLN A 329 3.55 -0.92 4.45
N THR A 330 4.73 -0.29 4.50
CA THR A 330 5.06 0.73 5.51
C THR A 330 4.10 1.91 5.43
N ALA A 331 3.83 2.41 4.21
CA ALA A 331 2.92 3.53 4.00
C ALA A 331 1.49 3.21 4.49
N ILE A 332 0.97 2.00 4.22
CA ILE A 332 -0.37 1.58 4.68
C ILE A 332 -0.40 1.44 6.21
N LEU A 333 0.58 0.74 6.80
CA LEU A 333 0.66 0.50 8.25
C LEU A 333 0.80 1.80 9.04
N VAL A 334 1.53 2.76 8.50
CA VAL A 334 1.68 4.08 9.11
C VAL A 334 0.43 4.92 8.90
N ALA A 335 -0.20 4.91 7.72
CA ALA A 335 -1.35 5.76 7.46
C ALA A 335 -2.55 5.36 8.32
N ILE A 336 -2.96 4.09 8.30
CA ILE A 336 -4.31 3.70 8.74
C ILE A 336 -4.38 2.60 9.83
N PRO A 337 -3.47 2.56 10.82
CA PRO A 337 -3.33 1.42 11.73
C PRO A 337 -4.62 1.06 12.49
N ASN A 338 -5.43 2.05 12.89
CA ASN A 338 -6.67 1.79 13.65
C ASN A 338 -7.77 1.22 12.74
N ARG A 339 -7.86 1.65 11.48
CA ARG A 339 -8.79 1.05 10.51
C ARG A 339 -8.38 -0.38 10.14
N LEU A 340 -7.08 -0.68 10.08
CA LEU A 340 -6.63 -2.06 9.91
C LEU A 340 -7.10 -2.94 11.07
N GLU A 341 -6.93 -2.47 12.31
CA GLU A 341 -7.40 -3.20 13.49
C GLU A 341 -8.94 -3.31 13.54
N TYR A 342 -9.66 -2.29 13.07
CA TYR A 342 -11.12 -2.37 12.94
C TYR A 342 -11.54 -3.56 12.06
N PHE A 343 -10.89 -3.73 10.90
CA PHE A 343 -11.17 -4.83 9.98
C PHE A 343 -10.75 -6.20 10.54
N ASP A 344 -9.65 -6.27 11.30
CA ASP A 344 -9.28 -7.51 12.01
C ASP A 344 -10.40 -7.95 12.95
N ARG A 345 -11.00 -7.00 13.68
CA ARG A 345 -12.13 -7.25 14.59
C ARG A 345 -13.42 -7.66 13.86
N GLN A 346 -13.52 -7.42 12.55
CA GLN A 346 -14.63 -7.93 11.73
C GLN A 346 -14.40 -9.35 11.22
N GLY A 347 -13.18 -9.89 11.38
CA GLY A 347 -12.82 -11.21 10.86
C GLY A 347 -12.63 -11.23 9.33
N PHE A 348 -12.18 -10.12 8.73
CA PHE A 348 -11.95 -10.02 7.28
C PHE A 348 -10.58 -10.53 6.82
N ALA A 349 -9.80 -11.15 7.69
CA ALA A 349 -8.55 -11.77 7.29
C ALA A 349 -8.82 -12.94 6.29
N PRO A 350 -7.96 -13.12 5.27
CA PRO A 350 -8.07 -14.19 4.26
C PRO A 350 -8.02 -15.60 4.83
#